data_AF-A0ABD5DIH3-F1
#
_entry.id   AF-A0ABD5DIH3-F1
#
_cell.length_a   1.000
_cell.length_b   1.000
_cell.length_c   1.000
_cell.angle_alpha   90.00
_cell.angle_beta   90.00
_cell.angle_gamma   90.00
#
_symmetry.space_group_name_H-M   'P 1'
#
loop_
_entity.id
_entity.type
_entity.pdbx_description
1 polymer ?
#
loop_
_entity_poly.entity_id
_entity_poly.type
_entity_poly.pdbx_seq_one_letter_code
_entity_poly.pdbx_strand_id
1 'polypeptide(L)' 'LDEPFTALDATAMETLTRRLEQHARQGGCAILTTHQPLRPLGCPLRTLRLGGDAGGGQ' A
#
# COMPACT_ATOMS: atom_id res chain seq x y z
N LEU A 1 0.85 -8.56 0.53
CA LEU A 1 0.39 -8.75 -0.86
C LEU A 1 1.47 -8.18 -1.74
N ASP A 2 1.96 -8.98 -2.69
CA ASP A 2 2.95 -8.52 -3.65
C ASP A 2 2.25 -7.91 -4.86
N GLU A 3 2.54 -6.63 -5.12
CA GLU A 3 1.97 -5.85 -6.22
C GLU A 3 0.44 -5.95 -6.42
N PRO A 4 -0.40 -5.76 -5.39
CA PRO A 4 -1.84 -6.01 -5.50
C PRO A 4 -2.59 -5.02 -6.39
N PHE A 5 -1.94 -3.94 -6.84
CA PHE A 5 -2.52 -2.94 -7.74
C PHE A 5 -2.16 -3.18 -9.20
N THR A 6 -1.20 -4.05 -9.48
CA THR A 6 -0.79 -4.38 -10.84
C THR A 6 -1.93 -5.15 -11.50
N ALA A 7 -2.42 -4.63 -12.63
CA ALA A 7 -3.60 -5.12 -13.38
C ALA A 7 -5.00 -4.89 -12.75
N LEU A 8 -5.11 -4.12 -11.66
CA LEU A 8 -6.42 -3.70 -11.14
C LEU A 8 -6.94 -2.44 -11.84
N ASP A 9 -8.20 -2.48 -12.27
CA ASP A 9 -8.93 -1.28 -12.67
C ASP A 9 -9.31 -0.42 -11.45
N ALA A 10 -9.64 0.86 -11.66
CA ALA A 10 -9.99 1.82 -10.61
C ALA A 10 -11.06 1.29 -9.64
N THR A 11 -12.08 0.58 -10.16
CA THR A 11 -13.15 -0.01 -9.34
C THR A 11 -12.63 -1.10 -8.39
N ALA A 12 -11.72 -1.94 -8.88
CA ALA A 12 -11.13 -3.00 -8.07
C ALA A 12 -10.16 -2.44 -7.03
N MET A 13 -9.43 -1.38 -7.38
CA MET A 13 -8.56 -0.65 -6.47
C MET A 13 -9.34 -0.01 -5.31
N GLU A 14 -10.48 0.63 -5.57
CA GLU A 14 -11.38 1.16 -4.54
C GLU A 14 -11.92 0.05 -3.63
N THR A 15 -12.30 -1.09 -4.22
CA THR A 15 -12.82 -2.23 -3.46
C THR A 15 -11.76 -2.82 -2.53
N LEU A 16 -10.52 -2.97 -3.00
CA LEU A 16 -9.40 -3.46 -2.21
C LEU A 16 -9.08 -2.49 -1.06
N THR A 17 -9.00 -1.19 -1.38
CA THR A 17 -8.78 -0.10 -0.41
C THR A 17 -9.82 -0.17 0.71
N ARG A 18 -11.10 -0.25 0.38
CA ARG A 18 -12.18 -0.31 1.37
C ARG A 18 -12.10 -1.54 2.27
N ARG A 19 -11.69 -2.69 1.73
CA ARG A 19 -11.46 -3.91 2.51
C ARG A 19 -10.27 -3.78 3.46
N LEU A 20 -9.18 -3.16 3.01
CA LEU A 20 -8.01 -2.90 3.85
C LEU A 20 -8.36 -1.96 5.02
N GLU A 21 -9.13 -0.91 4.75
CA GLU A 21 -9.60 0.01 5.79
C GLU A 21 -10.52 -0.69 6.80
N GLN A 22 -11.47 -1.51 6.34
CA GLN A 22 -12.31 -2.30 7.24
C GLN A 22 -11.50 -3.27 8.10
N HIS A 23 -10.52 -3.95 7.51
CA HIS A 23 -9.65 -4.85 8.24
C HIS A 23 -8.82 -4.13 9.30
N ALA A 24 -8.26 -2.96 8.95
CA ALA A 24 -7.52 -2.12 9.89
C ALA A 24 -8.41 -1.62 11.04
N ARG A 25 -9.66 -1.21 10.75
CA ARG A 25 -10.63 -0.79 11.77
C ARG A 25 -11.04 -1.93 12.72
N GLN A 26 -10.96 -3.18 12.29
CA GLN A 26 -11.20 -4.35 13.13
C GLN A 26 -9.98 -4.74 13.97
N GLY A 27 -8.88 -3.97 13.93
CA GLY A 27 -7.63 -4.26 14.64
C GLY A 27 -6.67 -5.16 13.86
N GLY A 28 -6.96 -5.43 12.58
CA GLY A 28 -6.09 -6.17 11.69
C GLY A 28 -4.93 -5.33 11.14
N CYS A 29 -3.95 -6.02 10.55
CA CYS A 29 -2.81 -5.39 9.89
C CYS A 29 -2.60 -6.04 8.52
N ALA A 30 -2.38 -5.22 7.49
CA ALA A 30 -2.05 -5.68 6.15
C ALA A 30 -0.74 -5.04 5.69
N ILE A 31 0.16 -5.87 5.17
CA ILE A 31 1.41 -5.45 4.55
C ILE A 31 1.28 -5.65 3.04
N LEU A 32 1.60 -4.62 2.29
CA LEU A 32 1.56 -4.61 0.84
C LEU A 32 2.87 -4.03 0.29
N THR A 33 3.30 -4.52 -0.85
CA THR A 33 4.39 -3.96 -1.65
C THR A 33 3.80 -3.47 -2.96
N THR A 34 4.20 -2.29 -3.40
CA THR A 34 3.76 -1.73 -4.67
C THR A 34 4.81 -0.75 -5.20
N HIS A 35 4.98 -0.72 -6.52
CA HIS A 35 5.79 0.28 -7.20
C HIS A 35 5.00 1.58 -7.46
N GLN A 36 3.68 1.56 -7.30
CA GLN A 36 2.81 2.70 -7.58
C GLN A 36 2.51 3.48 -6.29
N PRO A 37 2.38 4.82 -6.35
CA PRO A 37 1.99 5.60 -5.18
C PRO A 37 0.56 5.23 -4.77
N LEU A 38 0.41 4.75 -3.54
CA LEU A 38 -0.88 4.53 -2.91
C LEU A 38 -1.60 5.86 -2.69
N ARG A 39 -2.92 5.87 -2.94
CA ARG A 39 -3.78 6.97 -2.52
C ARG A 39 -3.85 7.02 -0.98
N PRO A 40 -4.12 8.19 -0.39
CA PRO A 40 -4.35 8.31 1.05
C PRO A 40 -5.50 7.38 1.47
N LEU A 41 -5.21 6.49 2.41
CA LEU A 41 -6.17 5.58 3.04
C LEU A 41 -6.77 6.28 4.27
N GLY A 42 -8.05 6.05 4.55
CA GLY A 42 -8.73 6.53 5.78
C GLY A 42 -8.39 5.71 7.02
N CYS A 43 -7.20 5.13 7.07
CA CYS A 43 -6.67 4.34 8.17
C CYS A 43 -5.18 4.67 8.40
N PRO A 44 -4.61 4.34 9.57
CA PRO A 44 -3.19 4.55 9.84
C PRO A 44 -2.33 3.79 8.83
N LEU A 45 -1.63 4.53 7.96
CA LEU A 45 -0.75 3.98 6.95
C LEU A 45 0.71 4.27 7.30
N ARG A 46 1.53 3.22 7.35
CA ARG A 46 2.99 3.36 7.42
C ARG A 46 3.58 2.92 6.09
N THR A 47 4.17 3.86 5.37
CA THR A 47 4.88 3.57 4.11
C THR A 47 6.36 3.38 4.39
N LEU A 48 6.89 2.24 3.95
CA LEU A 48 8.32 1.97 3.95
C LEU A 48 8.77 1.94 2.49
N ARG A 49 9.73 2.81 2.13
CA ARG A 49 10.40 2.69 0.83
C ARG A 49 11.50 1.66 0.96
N LEU A 50 11.38 0.59 0.18
CA LEU A 50 12.40 -0.45 0.08
C LEU A 50 13.27 -0.12 -1.14
N GLY A 51 14.48 0.35 -0.84
CA GLY A 51 15.44 0.86 -1.81
C GLY A 51 16.46 1.64 -1.02
N GLY A 52 17.66 1.09 -0.88
CA GLY A 52 18.69 1.77 -0.11
C GLY A 52 19.05 3.07 -0.79
N ASP A 53 19.18 4.13 0.02
CA ASP A 53 20.24 5.10 -0.22
C ASP A 53 21.56 4.32 -0.13
N ALA A 54 21.89 3.55 -1.17
CA ALA A 54 23.27 3.17 -1.37
C ALA A 54 23.97 4.50 -1.57
N GLY A 55 24.69 4.94 -0.55
CA GLY A 55 25.54 6.12 -0.59
C GLY A 55 26.40 6.07 -1.86
N GLY A 56 25.95 6.76 -2.90
CA GLY A 56 26.77 7.18 -4.02
C GLY A 56 27.30 8.55 -3.62
N GLY A 57 28.58 8.59 -3.27
CA GLY A 57 29.24 9.76 -2.71
C GLY A 57 29.07 11.02 -3.55
N GLN A 58 28.99 12.14 -2.84
CA GLN A 58 29.81 13.32 -3.12
C GLN A 58 29.91 14.15 -1.85
#